data_AF-A0A914G6B9-F1
#
_entry.id   AF-A0A914G6B9-F1
#
_cell.length_a   1.000
_cell.length_b   1.000
_cell.length_c   1.000
_cell.angle_alpha   90.00
_cell.angle_beta   90.00
_cell.angle_gamma   90.00
#
_symmetry.space_group_name_H-M   'P 1'
#
loop_
_entity.id
_entity.type
_entity.pdbx_description
1 polymer ?
#
loop_
_entity_poly.entity_id
_entity_poly.type
_entity_poly.pdbx_seq_one_letter_code
_entity_poly.pdbx_strand_id
1 'polypeptide(L)'
;MDDANNEILKFLPDFCDSLFQVLVSDEEATRETVFNALVHVIRLCEDSENEKFFIEYLERFHSANVFQPLLRILCDSIDVLPSPEGTPEPLVPILRSLKYLTITIIESQKCYNFLTPLESPICINENFVDLFKKLQNLVQDSSKKRVSQNTAIKYIPSMFQPLIESDIFESIYLANYILDILENLSPNVITRERITFLSEIVATDIFADPECVSLLLPKFLDIIIN
;
A
#
# COMPACT_ATOMS: atom_id res chain seq x y z
N MET A 1 13.28 28.59 7.60
CA MET A 1 13.06 27.63 6.50
C MET A 1 11.76 26.85 6.71
N ASP A 2 11.15 26.96 7.90
CA ASP A 2 9.92 26.24 8.28
C ASP A 2 8.62 26.84 7.72
N ASP A 3 8.56 28.13 7.43
CA ASP A 3 7.30 28.78 6.99
C ASP A 3 6.83 28.31 5.59
N ALA A 4 7.75 28.08 4.65
CA ALA A 4 7.41 27.67 3.29
C ALA A 4 6.91 26.20 3.22
N ASN A 5 7.51 25.30 4.00
CA ASN A 5 7.01 23.93 4.12
C ASN A 5 5.64 23.88 4.80
N ASN A 6 5.39 24.73 5.79
CA ASN A 6 4.09 24.82 6.45
C ASN A 6 2.99 25.42 5.57
N GLU A 7 3.33 26.34 4.66
CA GLU A 7 2.36 26.91 3.71
C GLU A 7 1.92 25.90 2.65
N ILE A 8 2.83 25.08 2.11
CA ILE A 8 2.49 24.06 1.11
C ILE A 8 1.45 23.05 1.65
N LEU A 9 1.51 22.73 2.95
CA LEU A 9 0.57 21.80 3.58
C LEU A 9 -0.85 22.35 3.67
N LYS A 10 -1.03 23.68 3.71
CA LYS A 10 -2.36 24.29 3.67
C LYS A 10 -3.03 24.07 2.32
N PHE A 11 -2.23 23.88 1.27
CA PHE A 11 -2.69 23.59 -0.09
C PHE A 11 -2.65 22.11 -0.43
N LEU A 12 -2.16 21.26 0.47
CA LEU A 12 -2.06 19.81 0.24
C LEU A 12 -3.42 19.18 -0.06
N PRO A 13 -4.52 19.49 0.68
CA PRO A 13 -5.84 19.01 0.32
C PRO A 13 -6.26 19.44 -1.09
N ASP A 14 -6.12 20.73 -1.43
CA ASP A 14 -6.50 21.26 -2.74
C ASP A 14 -5.69 20.63 -3.88
N PHE A 15 -4.39 20.38 -3.64
CA PHE A 15 -3.50 19.75 -4.61
C PHE A 15 -3.86 18.29 -4.82
N CYS A 16 -4.04 17.53 -3.73
CA CYS A 16 -4.46 16.14 -3.79
C CYS A 16 -5.84 16.01 -4.46
N ASP A 17 -6.82 16.83 -4.10
CA ASP A 17 -8.15 16.83 -4.72
C ASP A 17 -8.07 17.11 -6.22
N SER A 18 -7.21 18.04 -6.64
CA SER A 18 -6.96 18.31 -8.06
C SER A 18 -6.36 17.10 -8.77
N LEU A 19 -5.37 16.43 -8.17
CA LEU A 19 -4.81 15.19 -8.72
C LEU A 19 -5.87 14.09 -8.83
N PHE A 20 -6.70 13.90 -7.82
CA PHE A 20 -7.75 12.90 -7.83
C PHE A 20 -8.82 13.17 -8.89
N GLN A 21 -9.20 14.43 -9.10
CA GLN A 21 -10.10 14.80 -10.18
C GLN A 21 -9.54 14.42 -11.55
N VAL A 22 -8.25 14.64 -11.79
CA VAL A 22 -7.60 14.23 -13.04
C VAL A 22 -7.48 12.71 -13.12
N LEU A 23 -7.18 12.01 -12.03
CA LEU A 23 -7.09 10.54 -12.00
C LEU A 23 -8.41 9.85 -12.39
N VAL A 24 -9.53 10.44 -11.99
CA VAL A 24 -10.89 9.94 -12.31
C VAL A 24 -11.32 10.32 -13.73
N SER A 25 -10.63 11.25 -14.39
CA SER A 25 -10.93 11.59 -15.78
C SER A 25 -10.61 10.43 -16.75
N ASP A 26 -11.32 10.36 -17.87
CA ASP A 26 -11.15 9.29 -18.88
C ASP A 26 -9.83 9.37 -19.67
N GLU A 27 -8.92 10.29 -19.32
CA GLU A 27 -7.64 10.46 -20.01
C GLU A 27 -6.59 9.45 -19.51
N GLU A 28 -6.58 8.24 -20.08
CA GLU A 28 -5.59 7.19 -19.76
C GLU A 28 -4.13 7.67 -19.86
N ALA A 29 -3.85 8.57 -20.81
CA ALA A 29 -2.51 9.12 -21.02
C ALA A 29 -1.99 9.97 -19.84
N THR A 30 -2.87 10.51 -18.99
CA THR A 30 -2.48 11.36 -17.85
C THR A 30 -2.46 10.60 -16.53
N ARG A 31 -3.11 9.43 -16.44
CA ARG A 31 -3.25 8.66 -15.19
C ARG A 31 -1.90 8.28 -14.57
N GLU A 32 -0.94 7.81 -15.37
CA GLU A 32 0.41 7.46 -14.87
C GLU A 32 1.13 8.69 -14.30
N THR A 33 1.09 9.82 -15.02
CA THR A 33 1.72 11.06 -14.56
C THR A 33 1.09 11.55 -13.25
N VAL A 34 -0.24 11.47 -13.13
CA VAL A 34 -0.96 11.85 -11.91
C VAL A 34 -0.62 10.91 -10.75
N PHE A 35 -0.55 9.60 -11.00
CA PHE A 35 -0.16 8.63 -9.99
C PHE A 35 1.28 8.88 -9.48
N ASN A 36 2.22 9.17 -10.37
CA ASN A 36 3.60 9.45 -9.99
C ASN A 36 3.71 10.77 -9.21
N ALA A 37 2.92 11.78 -9.57
CA ALA A 37 2.79 13.02 -8.80
C ALA A 37 2.21 12.76 -7.40
N LEU A 38 1.18 11.91 -7.28
CA LEU A 38 0.59 11.51 -6.01
C LEU A 38 1.61 10.78 -5.12
N VAL A 39 2.35 9.82 -5.68
CA VAL A 39 3.45 9.12 -4.98
C VAL A 39 4.50 10.11 -4.49
N HIS A 40 4.84 11.12 -5.28
CA HIS A 40 5.77 12.16 -4.87
C HIS A 40 5.24 12.96 -3.66
N VAL A 41 3.98 13.36 -3.70
CA VAL A 41 3.32 14.09 -2.60
C VAL A 41 3.26 13.27 -1.32
N ILE A 42 2.85 12.00 -1.41
CA ILE A 42 2.81 11.09 -0.26
C ILE A 42 4.17 11.04 0.43
N ARG A 43 5.25 10.90 -0.35
CA ARG A 43 6.60 10.83 0.19
C ARG A 43 7.06 12.11 0.87
N LEU A 44 6.67 13.28 0.33
CA LEU A 44 6.95 14.56 0.98
C LEU A 44 6.24 14.66 2.34
N CYS A 45 5.07 14.05 2.48
CA CYS A 45 4.31 14.04 3.73
C CYS A 45 4.86 13.04 4.75
N GLU A 46 5.20 11.83 4.31
CA GLU A 46 5.78 10.76 5.15
C GLU A 46 7.09 11.19 5.81
N ASP A 47 7.97 11.87 5.07
CA ASP A 47 9.29 12.29 5.56
C ASP A 47 9.23 13.59 6.40
N SER A 48 8.04 14.05 6.82
CA SER A 48 7.83 15.34 7.50
C SER A 48 7.13 15.21 8.86
N GLU A 49 7.25 16.23 9.70
CA GLU A 49 6.47 16.34 10.97
C GLU A 49 4.95 16.39 10.75
N ASN A 50 4.51 16.39 9.48
CA ASN A 50 3.13 16.57 9.04
C ASN A 50 2.48 15.28 8.57
N GLU A 51 3.13 14.11 8.73
CA GLU A 51 2.50 12.80 8.48
C GLU A 51 1.13 12.72 9.14
N LYS A 52 1.01 13.17 10.39
CA LYS A 52 -0.25 13.17 11.13
C LYS A 52 -1.34 13.99 10.43
N PHE A 53 -1.01 15.19 9.94
CA PHE A 53 -1.96 16.02 9.22
C PHE A 53 -2.38 15.38 7.90
N PHE A 54 -1.44 14.74 7.20
CA PHE A 54 -1.76 14.03 5.95
C PHE A 54 -2.68 12.83 6.19
N ILE A 55 -2.46 12.06 7.25
CA ILE A 55 -3.37 10.98 7.66
C ILE A 55 -4.76 11.54 7.99
N GLU A 56 -4.86 12.62 8.78
CA GLU A 56 -6.13 13.27 9.09
C GLU A 56 -6.86 13.80 7.84
N TYR A 57 -6.14 14.23 6.80
CA TYR A 57 -6.70 14.59 5.50
C TYR A 57 -7.26 13.35 4.79
N LEU A 58 -6.49 12.26 4.72
CA LEU A 58 -6.93 11.01 4.08
C LEU A 58 -8.13 10.38 4.81
N GLU A 59 -8.21 10.45 6.13
CA GLU A 59 -9.39 9.98 6.88
C GLU A 59 -10.64 10.83 6.62
N ARG A 60 -10.47 12.05 6.10
CA ARG A 60 -11.56 12.94 5.69
C ARG A 60 -11.75 12.93 4.18
N PHE A 61 -11.37 11.85 3.50
CA PHE A 61 -11.45 11.78 2.06
C PHE A 61 -12.87 11.96 1.53
N HIS A 62 -13.04 12.83 0.53
CA HIS A 62 -14.35 13.14 -0.04
C HIS A 62 -14.50 12.67 -1.50
N SER A 63 -13.46 12.08 -2.12
CA SER A 63 -13.50 11.67 -3.52
C SER A 63 -13.92 10.20 -3.68
N ALA A 64 -15.19 9.97 -4.02
CA ALA A 64 -15.80 8.64 -4.08
C ALA A 64 -15.37 7.76 -5.28
N ASN A 65 -14.84 8.32 -6.36
CA ASN A 65 -14.56 7.55 -7.60
C ASN A 65 -13.07 7.22 -7.79
N VAL A 66 -12.23 7.45 -6.77
CA VAL A 66 -10.76 7.32 -6.86
C VAL A 66 -10.31 5.87 -6.66
N PHE A 67 -11.00 5.10 -5.80
CA PHE A 67 -10.53 3.79 -5.36
C PHE A 67 -10.23 2.81 -6.51
N GLN A 68 -11.11 2.71 -7.51
CA GLN A 68 -10.90 1.78 -8.64
C GLN A 68 -9.71 2.17 -9.54
N PRO A 69 -9.65 3.39 -10.11
CA PRO A 69 -8.52 3.77 -10.96
C PRO A 69 -7.19 3.77 -10.20
N LEU A 70 -7.20 4.17 -8.91
CA LEU A 70 -6.00 4.18 -8.08
C LEU A 70 -5.48 2.77 -7.77
N LEU A 71 -6.37 1.85 -7.39
CA LEU A 71 -5.96 0.47 -7.11
C LEU A 71 -5.51 -0.25 -8.38
N ARG A 72 -6.18 0.01 -9.52
CA ARG A 72 -5.77 -0.53 -10.81
C ARG A 72 -4.36 -0.07 -11.21
N ILE A 73 -4.09 1.23 -11.18
CA ILE A 73 -2.76 1.74 -11.58
C ILE A 73 -1.65 1.31 -10.62
N LEU A 74 -1.97 1.15 -9.33
CA LEU A 74 -1.05 0.56 -8.36
C LEU A 74 -0.71 -0.90 -8.71
N CYS A 75 -1.70 -1.72 -9.04
CA CYS A 75 -1.48 -3.09 -9.52
C CYS A 75 -0.62 -3.12 -10.79
N ASP A 76 -0.94 -2.29 -11.78
CA ASP A 76 -0.22 -2.25 -13.05
C ASP A 76 1.25 -1.80 -12.87
N SER A 77 1.48 -0.88 -11.92
CA SER A 77 2.82 -0.35 -11.61
C SER A 77 3.71 -1.31 -10.83
N ILE A 78 3.17 -2.36 -10.22
CA ILE A 78 3.96 -3.43 -9.58
C ILE A 78 4.34 -4.51 -10.61
N ASP A 79 3.52 -4.69 -11.64
CA ASP A 79 3.65 -5.74 -12.66
C ASP A 79 4.59 -5.36 -13.82
N VAL A 80 5.63 -4.56 -13.54
CA VAL A 80 6.49 -4.04 -14.60
C VAL A 80 7.30 -5.17 -15.23
N LEU A 81 6.77 -5.71 -16.32
CA LEU A 81 7.55 -6.27 -17.41
C LEU A 81 8.59 -5.22 -17.81
N PRO A 82 9.86 -5.60 -18.07
CA PRO A 82 10.87 -4.64 -18.47
C PRO A 82 10.36 -3.84 -19.68
N SER A 83 10.12 -2.53 -19.48
CA SER A 83 9.73 -1.65 -20.57
C SER A 83 10.80 -1.71 -21.67
N PRO A 84 10.42 -1.84 -22.95
CA PRO A 84 11.36 -1.86 -24.07
C PRO A 84 12.16 -0.54 -24.19
N GLU A 85 11.73 0.54 -23.54
CA GLU A 85 12.35 1.87 -23.61
C GLU A 85 13.27 2.21 -22.41
N GLY A 86 13.55 1.24 -21.53
CA GLY A 86 14.78 1.26 -20.73
C GLY A 86 14.79 2.03 -19.41
N THR A 87 13.74 2.75 -19.03
CA THR A 87 13.59 3.24 -17.65
C THR A 87 12.17 3.07 -17.13
N PRO A 88 11.81 1.91 -16.56
CA PRO A 88 10.67 1.87 -15.67
C PRO A 88 10.93 2.83 -14.51
N GLU A 89 9.94 3.67 -14.16
CA GLU A 89 10.01 4.49 -12.95
C GLU A 89 10.36 3.59 -11.74
N PRO A 90 11.11 4.12 -10.76
CA PRO A 90 11.58 3.29 -9.67
C PRO A 90 10.38 2.80 -8.85
N LEU A 91 10.14 1.49 -8.89
CA LEU A 91 9.16 0.78 -8.06
C LEU A 91 9.32 1.09 -6.56
N VAL A 92 10.51 1.52 -6.12
CA VAL A 92 10.83 1.82 -4.72
C VAL A 92 9.93 2.92 -4.13
N PRO A 93 9.82 4.15 -4.69
CA PRO A 93 8.85 5.15 -4.26
C PRO A 93 7.41 4.66 -4.12
N ILE A 94 6.93 3.84 -5.05
CA ILE A 94 5.57 3.30 -5.03
C ILE A 94 5.40 2.36 -3.84
N LEU A 95 6.34 1.43 -3.66
CA LEU A 95 6.34 0.49 -2.53
C LEU A 95 6.38 1.20 -1.17
N ARG A 96 7.13 2.30 -1.05
CA ARG A 96 7.16 3.12 0.16
C ARG A 96 5.80 3.76 0.48
N SER A 97 5.06 4.10 -0.56
CA SER A 97 3.77 4.79 -0.45
C SER A 97 2.60 3.85 -0.17
N LEU A 98 2.82 2.53 -0.05
CA LEU A 98 1.76 1.52 0.08
C LEU A 98 0.77 1.80 1.22
N LYS A 99 1.25 2.23 2.40
CA LYS A 99 0.40 2.61 3.55
C LYS A 99 -0.67 3.63 3.13
N TYR A 100 -0.22 4.78 2.62
CA TYR A 100 -1.10 5.90 2.30
C TYR A 100 -1.95 5.65 1.08
N LEU A 101 -1.42 4.95 0.06
CA LEU A 101 -2.21 4.53 -1.09
C LEU A 101 -3.35 3.59 -0.66
N THR A 102 -3.06 2.65 0.24
CA THR A 102 -4.07 1.74 0.81
C THR A 102 -5.15 2.52 1.55
N ILE A 103 -4.75 3.43 2.47
CA ILE A 103 -5.71 4.29 3.19
C ILE A 103 -6.55 5.10 2.20
N THR A 104 -5.95 5.72 1.19
CA THR A 104 -6.67 6.52 0.19
C THR A 104 -7.71 5.69 -0.57
N ILE A 105 -7.34 4.48 -0.99
CA ILE A 105 -8.25 3.55 -1.70
C ILE A 105 -9.43 3.16 -0.80
N ILE A 106 -9.15 2.83 0.47
CA ILE A 106 -10.14 2.45 1.47
C ILE A 106 -11.12 3.60 1.72
N GLU A 107 -10.62 4.80 2.03
CA GLU A 107 -11.46 5.94 2.37
C GLU A 107 -12.29 6.43 1.18
N SER A 108 -11.74 6.34 -0.04
CA SER A 108 -12.50 6.56 -1.27
C SER A 108 -13.65 5.57 -1.45
N GLN A 109 -13.44 4.27 -1.18
CA GLN A 109 -14.49 3.25 -1.26
C GLN A 109 -15.56 3.41 -0.16
N LYS A 110 -15.16 3.75 1.07
CA LYS A 110 -16.10 4.08 2.16
C LYS A 110 -16.97 5.27 1.77
N CYS A 111 -16.35 6.31 1.21
CA CYS A 111 -17.03 7.49 0.70
C CYS A 111 -18.05 7.13 -0.39
N TYR A 112 -17.67 6.28 -1.36
CA TYR A 112 -18.59 5.79 -2.39
C TYR A 112 -19.82 5.10 -1.79
N ASN A 113 -19.61 4.07 -0.97
CA ASN A 113 -20.69 3.29 -0.37
C ASN A 113 -21.59 4.15 0.53
N PHE A 114 -21.04 5.17 1.18
CA PHE A 114 -21.80 6.14 1.96
C PHE A 114 -22.70 7.01 1.09
N LEU A 115 -22.24 7.43 -0.09
CA LEU A 115 -23.00 8.27 -1.03
C LEU A 115 -24.01 7.47 -1.87
N THR A 116 -23.83 6.15 -2.01
CA THR A 116 -24.71 5.26 -2.78
C THR A 116 -25.40 4.19 -1.91
N PRO A 117 -26.11 4.55 -0.83
CA PRO A 117 -26.65 3.57 0.13
C PRO A 117 -27.77 2.68 -0.43
N LEU A 118 -28.30 3.01 -1.61
CA LEU A 118 -29.31 2.22 -2.31
C LEU A 118 -28.72 1.16 -3.25
N GLU A 119 -27.41 1.23 -3.50
CA GLU A 119 -26.68 0.28 -4.34
C GLU A 119 -26.05 -0.82 -3.47
N SER A 120 -25.73 -1.96 -4.08
CA SER A 120 -24.93 -2.97 -3.39
C SER A 120 -23.55 -2.38 -3.09
N PRO A 121 -23.04 -2.49 -1.85
CA PRO A 121 -21.70 -2.00 -1.53
C PRO A 121 -20.67 -2.59 -2.49
N ILE A 122 -19.78 -1.75 -3.03
CA ILE A 122 -18.71 -2.21 -3.89
C ILE A 122 -17.62 -2.82 -3.00
N CYS A 123 -17.34 -4.09 -3.25
CA CYS A 123 -16.26 -4.83 -2.60
C CYS A 123 -14.97 -4.68 -3.41
N ILE A 124 -13.88 -4.31 -2.75
CA ILE A 124 -12.55 -4.13 -3.37
C ILE A 124 -11.59 -5.28 -3.03
N ASN A 125 -12.08 -6.32 -2.35
CA ASN A 125 -11.28 -7.46 -1.91
C ASN A 125 -10.58 -8.13 -3.09
N GLU A 126 -11.30 -8.43 -4.18
CA GLU A 126 -10.71 -9.11 -5.33
C GLU A 126 -9.56 -8.31 -5.96
N ASN A 127 -9.67 -6.98 -6.00
CA ASN A 127 -8.61 -6.11 -6.48
C ASN A 127 -7.40 -6.11 -5.54
N PHE A 128 -7.61 -6.11 -4.22
CA PHE A 128 -6.51 -6.27 -3.25
C PHE A 128 -5.88 -7.67 -3.30
N VAL A 129 -6.66 -8.73 -3.57
CA VAL A 129 -6.12 -10.07 -3.77
C VAL A 129 -5.20 -10.11 -5.00
N ASP A 130 -5.55 -9.42 -6.08
CA ASP A 130 -4.66 -9.27 -7.24
C ASP A 130 -3.38 -8.51 -6.88
N LEU A 131 -3.50 -7.39 -6.15
CA LEU A 131 -2.36 -6.63 -5.64
C LEU A 131 -1.43 -7.50 -4.78
N PHE A 132 -1.99 -8.29 -3.87
CA PHE A 132 -1.27 -9.21 -3.01
C PHE A 132 -0.52 -10.28 -3.79
N LYS A 133 -1.12 -10.85 -4.84
CA LYS A 133 -0.44 -11.81 -5.72
C LYS A 133 0.74 -11.17 -6.45
N LYS A 134 0.60 -9.92 -6.91
CA LYS A 134 1.69 -9.18 -7.60
C LYS A 134 2.83 -8.85 -6.65
N LEU A 135 2.52 -8.38 -5.44
CA LEU A 135 3.50 -8.12 -4.38
C LEU A 135 4.21 -9.40 -3.93
N GLN A 136 3.47 -10.50 -3.82
CA GLN A 136 4.01 -11.81 -3.51
C GLN A 136 4.98 -12.28 -4.61
N ASN A 137 4.56 -12.22 -5.88
CA ASN A 137 5.42 -12.56 -7.00
C ASN A 137 6.73 -11.75 -6.98
N LEU A 138 6.63 -10.44 -6.69
CA LEU A 138 7.78 -9.55 -6.59
C LEU A 138 8.80 -10.04 -5.54
N VAL A 139 8.36 -10.44 -4.35
CA VAL A 139 9.27 -10.82 -3.24
C VAL A 139 9.76 -12.27 -3.31
N GLN A 140 9.09 -13.13 -4.08
CA GLN A 140 9.43 -14.55 -4.26
C GLN A 140 10.28 -14.80 -5.52
N ASP A 141 10.09 -14.00 -6.58
CA ASP A 141 10.82 -14.15 -7.84
C ASP A 141 12.27 -13.65 -7.75
N SER A 142 13.22 -14.59 -7.81
CA SER A 142 14.66 -14.29 -7.69
C SER A 142 15.25 -13.52 -8.88
N SER A 143 14.52 -13.38 -9.99
CA SER A 143 14.91 -12.55 -11.13
C SER A 143 14.68 -11.06 -10.91
N LYS A 144 13.85 -10.69 -9.91
CA LYS A 144 13.53 -9.30 -9.60
C LYS A 144 14.69 -8.60 -8.91
N LYS A 145 14.72 -7.26 -9.03
CA LYS A 145 15.78 -6.43 -8.42
C LYS A 145 15.76 -6.56 -6.90
N ARG A 146 16.89 -6.94 -6.31
CA ARG A 146 17.09 -7.05 -4.86
C ARG A 146 16.58 -5.83 -4.08
N VAL A 147 16.85 -4.62 -4.57
CA VAL A 147 16.41 -3.37 -3.92
C VAL A 147 14.88 -3.29 -3.83
N SER A 148 14.17 -3.66 -4.91
CA SER A 148 12.71 -3.68 -4.93
C SER A 148 12.15 -4.73 -3.99
N GLN A 149 12.73 -5.93 -3.94
CA GLN A 149 12.27 -7.00 -3.04
C GLN A 149 12.41 -6.64 -1.57
N ASN A 150 13.56 -6.09 -1.19
CA ASN A 150 13.82 -5.66 0.18
C ASN A 150 12.94 -4.46 0.57
N THR A 151 12.67 -3.55 -0.37
CA THR A 151 11.72 -2.45 -0.14
C THR A 151 10.31 -2.99 0.02
N ALA A 152 9.86 -3.91 -0.84
CA ALA A 152 8.52 -4.47 -0.75
C ALA A 152 8.30 -5.17 0.59
N ILE A 153 9.23 -6.03 1.03
CA ILE A 153 9.17 -6.65 2.35
C ILE A 153 9.14 -5.63 3.47
N LYS A 154 9.89 -4.53 3.38
CA LYS A 154 9.81 -3.50 4.41
C LYS A 154 8.42 -2.85 4.52
N TYR A 155 7.72 -2.63 3.41
CA TYR A 155 6.52 -1.78 3.37
C TYR A 155 5.19 -2.52 3.18
N ILE A 156 5.16 -3.78 2.71
CA ILE A 156 3.93 -4.60 2.63
C ILE A 156 3.18 -4.64 3.97
N PRO A 157 3.83 -4.86 5.13
CA PRO A 157 3.13 -4.90 6.43
C PRO A 157 2.27 -3.68 6.75
N SER A 158 2.67 -2.50 6.27
CA SER A 158 1.99 -1.24 6.54
C SER A 158 0.57 -1.16 5.98
N MET A 159 0.21 -2.07 5.05
CA MET A 159 -1.13 -2.16 4.48
C MET A 159 -2.11 -2.90 5.40
N PHE A 160 -1.63 -3.75 6.31
CA PHE A 160 -2.49 -4.74 6.97
C PHE A 160 -3.42 -4.12 8.02
N GLN A 161 -2.92 -3.24 8.90
CA GLN A 161 -3.76 -2.61 9.92
C GLN A 161 -4.94 -1.82 9.30
N PRO A 162 -4.73 -0.94 8.30
CA PRO A 162 -5.85 -0.25 7.63
C PRO A 162 -6.89 -1.20 7.00
N LEU A 163 -6.44 -2.33 6.45
CA LEU A 163 -7.32 -3.32 5.82
C LEU A 163 -8.18 -4.08 6.83
N ILE A 164 -7.64 -4.34 8.03
CA ILE A 164 -8.37 -4.96 9.14
C ILE A 164 -9.38 -3.98 9.73
N GLU A 165 -8.95 -2.75 10.04
CA GLU A 165 -9.80 -1.70 10.61
C GLU A 165 -10.99 -1.31 9.72
N SER A 166 -10.89 -1.62 8.43
CA SER A 166 -11.93 -1.32 7.44
C SER A 166 -12.81 -2.52 7.10
N ASP A 167 -12.66 -3.63 7.82
CA ASP A 167 -13.39 -4.89 7.62
C ASP A 167 -13.30 -5.43 6.17
N ILE A 168 -12.23 -5.08 5.45
CA ILE A 168 -11.99 -5.59 4.09
C ILE A 168 -11.46 -7.01 4.19
N PHE A 169 -10.53 -7.28 5.10
CA PHE A 169 -10.01 -8.63 5.33
C PHE A 169 -10.06 -9.00 6.80
N GLU A 170 -10.42 -10.25 7.07
CA GLU A 170 -10.23 -10.87 8.37
C GLU A 170 -8.74 -11.09 8.64
N SER A 171 -8.32 -10.94 9.90
CA SER A 171 -6.93 -11.15 10.33
C SER A 171 -6.37 -12.50 9.89
N ILE A 172 -7.19 -13.56 9.94
CA ILE A 172 -6.77 -14.92 9.55
C ILE A 172 -6.43 -15.03 8.07
N TYR A 173 -7.11 -14.29 7.20
CA TYR A 173 -6.79 -14.27 5.77
C TYR A 173 -5.41 -13.63 5.55
N LEU A 174 -5.16 -12.50 6.20
CA LEU A 174 -3.87 -11.81 6.11
C LEU A 174 -2.74 -12.65 6.75
N ALA A 175 -3.02 -13.37 7.84
CA ALA A 175 -2.05 -14.28 8.45
C ALA A 175 -1.65 -15.42 7.49
N ASN A 176 -2.59 -16.00 6.75
CA ASN A 176 -2.27 -17.01 5.73
C ASN A 176 -1.42 -16.42 4.59
N TYR A 177 -1.76 -15.22 4.13
CA TYR A 177 -0.97 -14.50 3.12
C TYR A 177 0.47 -14.23 3.60
N ILE A 178 0.63 -13.78 4.85
CA ILE A 178 1.94 -13.55 5.48
C ILE A 178 2.73 -14.85 5.54
N LEU A 179 2.12 -15.96 5.96
CA LEU A 179 2.79 -17.25 6.05
C LEU A 179 3.34 -17.68 4.68
N ASP A 180 2.53 -17.59 3.63
CA ASP A 180 2.94 -17.94 2.26
C ASP A 180 4.08 -17.06 1.74
N ILE A 181 4.06 -15.74 2.05
CA ILE A 181 5.21 -14.87 1.78
C ILE A 181 6.47 -15.43 2.44
N LEU A 182 6.41 -15.70 3.75
CA LEU A 182 7.56 -16.08 4.57
C LEU A 182 8.13 -17.46 4.22
N GLU A 183 7.29 -18.40 3.76
CA GLU A 183 7.71 -19.73 3.32
C GLU A 183 8.50 -19.69 1.99
N ASN A 184 8.16 -18.75 1.12
CA ASN A 184 8.63 -18.73 -0.28
C ASN A 184 9.50 -17.50 -0.62
N LEU A 185 10.02 -16.78 0.39
CA LEU A 185 10.88 -15.60 0.18
C LEU A 185 12.10 -15.91 -0.69
N SER A 186 12.38 -15.01 -1.65
CA SER A 186 13.61 -15.07 -2.42
C SER A 186 14.86 -14.96 -1.52
N PRO A 187 15.97 -15.66 -1.83
CA PRO A 187 17.26 -15.48 -1.15
C PRO A 187 17.82 -14.05 -1.24
N ASN A 188 17.30 -13.23 -2.15
CA ASN A 188 17.68 -11.82 -2.29
C ASN A 188 17.22 -10.96 -1.09
N VAL A 189 16.20 -11.38 -0.35
CA VAL A 189 15.66 -10.66 0.82
C VAL A 189 16.58 -10.90 2.03
N ILE A 190 17.17 -9.82 2.54
CA ILE A 190 18.13 -9.88 3.64
C ILE A 190 17.46 -10.08 5.00
N THR A 191 18.18 -10.70 5.92
CA THR A 191 17.71 -10.97 7.30
C THR A 191 17.16 -9.73 7.99
N ARG A 192 17.79 -8.56 7.81
CA ARG A 192 17.31 -7.31 8.39
C ARG A 192 15.86 -7.01 8.01
N GLU A 193 15.52 -7.06 6.72
CA GLU A 193 14.15 -6.74 6.28
C GLU A 193 13.16 -7.83 6.67
N ARG A 194 13.60 -9.10 6.79
CA ARG A 194 12.76 -10.16 7.36
C ARG A 194 12.37 -9.84 8.79
N ILE A 195 13.34 -9.46 9.63
CA ILE A 195 13.10 -9.09 11.03
C ILE A 195 12.21 -7.85 11.12
N THR A 196 12.47 -6.82 10.30
CA THR A 196 11.59 -5.64 10.21
C THR A 196 10.17 -6.06 9.87
N PHE A 197 9.98 -6.90 8.85
CA PHE A 197 8.66 -7.41 8.48
C PHE A 197 7.97 -8.06 9.67
N LEU A 198 8.63 -9.00 10.37
CA LEU A 198 8.04 -9.65 11.56
C LEU A 198 7.65 -8.63 12.64
N SER A 199 8.51 -7.65 12.92
CA SER A 199 8.27 -6.61 13.91
C SER A 199 7.02 -5.78 13.59
N GLU A 200 6.85 -5.42 12.31
CA GLU A 200 5.66 -4.68 11.86
C GLU A 200 4.39 -5.53 11.99
N ILE A 201 4.43 -6.83 11.66
CA ILE A 201 3.26 -7.72 11.84
C ILE A 201 2.85 -7.83 13.31
N VAL A 202 3.82 -7.98 14.21
CA VAL A 202 3.56 -8.08 15.66
C VAL A 202 2.89 -6.82 16.21
N ALA A 203 3.09 -5.67 15.57
CA ALA A 203 2.46 -4.41 15.96
C ALA A 203 1.02 -4.24 15.44
N THR A 204 0.51 -5.17 14.63
CA THR A 204 -0.87 -5.14 14.10
C THR A 204 -1.83 -6.02 14.90
N ASP A 205 -3.13 -5.81 14.69
CA ASP A 205 -4.19 -6.64 15.28
C ASP A 205 -4.17 -8.11 14.82
N ILE A 206 -3.39 -8.46 13.79
CA ILE A 206 -3.12 -9.87 13.44
C ILE A 206 -2.50 -10.61 14.62
N PHE A 207 -1.62 -9.97 15.38
CA PHE A 207 -0.99 -10.60 16.55
C PHE A 207 -1.79 -10.45 17.86
N ALA A 208 -2.95 -9.78 17.80
CA ALA A 208 -3.92 -9.79 18.89
C ALA A 208 -4.84 -11.03 18.84
N ASP A 209 -4.96 -11.67 17.67
CA ASP A 209 -5.77 -12.87 17.45
C ASP A 209 -4.99 -14.17 17.77
N PRO A 210 -5.43 -14.97 18.76
CA PRO A 210 -4.77 -16.23 19.11
C PRO A 210 -4.64 -17.24 17.96
N GLU A 211 -5.60 -17.27 17.03
CA GLU A 211 -5.56 -18.19 15.89
C GLU A 211 -4.43 -17.80 14.93
N CYS A 212 -4.36 -16.50 14.60
CA CYS A 212 -3.28 -15.93 13.79
C CYS A 212 -1.90 -16.13 14.43
N VAL A 213 -1.79 -15.91 15.76
CA VAL A 213 -0.54 -16.15 16.51
C VAL A 213 -0.15 -17.62 16.44
N SER A 214 -1.08 -18.56 16.64
CA SER A 214 -0.79 -20.00 16.54
C SER A 214 -0.30 -20.40 15.15
N LEU A 215 -0.79 -19.75 14.10
CA LEU A 215 -0.39 -20.00 12.72
C LEU A 215 1.01 -19.44 12.42
N LEU A 216 1.28 -18.19 12.81
CA LEU A 216 2.48 -17.45 12.41
C LEU A 216 3.70 -17.70 13.32
N LEU A 217 3.47 -17.90 14.62
CA LEU A 217 4.54 -17.97 15.62
C LEU A 217 5.61 -19.03 15.31
N PRO A 218 5.27 -20.26 14.87
CA PRO A 218 6.29 -21.26 14.52
C PRO A 218 7.26 -20.76 13.45
N LYS A 219 6.75 -20.09 12.42
CA LYS A 219 7.57 -19.57 11.32
C LYS A 219 8.38 -18.35 11.74
N PHE A 220 7.82 -17.50 12.61
CA PHE A 220 8.53 -16.34 13.14
C PHE A 220 9.73 -16.77 13.98
N LEU A 221 9.57 -17.78 14.85
CA LEU A 221 10.66 -18.32 15.66
C LEU A 221 11.75 -18.97 14.80
N ASP A 222 11.38 -19.71 13.75
CA ASP A 222 12.33 -20.28 12.78
C ASP A 222 13.22 -19.20 12.13
N ILE A 223 12.66 -18.05 11.77
CA ILE A 223 13.39 -16.94 11.15
C ILE A 223 14.25 -16.16 12.15
N ILE A 224 13.86 -16.08 13.42
CA ILE A 224 14.58 -15.34 14.45
C ILE A 224 15.77 -16.14 15.02
N ILE A 225 15.61 -17.45 15.13
CA ILE A 225 16.60 -18.34 15.77
C ILE A 225 17.70 -18.76 14.79
N ASN A 226 17.40 -18.82 13.48
CA ASN A 226 18.32 -19.24 12.42
C ASN A 226 18.86 -18.05 11.60
#